data_AF-A0A8H2LC66-F1
#
_entry.id   AF-A0A8H2LC66-F1
#
_cell.length_a   1.000
_cell.length_b   1.000
_cell.length_c   1.000
_cell.angle_alpha   90.00
_cell.angle_beta   90.00
_cell.angle_gamma   90.00
#
_symmetry.space_group_name_H-M   'P 1'
#
loop_
_entity.id
_entity.type
_entity.pdbx_description
1 polymer ?
#
loop_
_entity_poly.entity_id
_entity_poly.type
_entity_poly.pdbx_seq_one_letter_code
_entity_poly.pdbx_strand_id
1 'polypeptide(L)' 'MPNLRFFFLVFSITVSSQNLVLNPSFEEARRCTELVGNFDANVSFWSSPTYGSTDLFNSCSERETGIPYN' A
#
# COMPACT_ATOMS: atom_id res chain seq x y z
N MET A 1 -14.22 37.29 -23.20
CA MET A 1 -13.66 36.84 -21.90
C MET A 1 -12.66 35.69 -22.09
N PRO A 2 -11.54 35.89 -22.79
CA PRO A 2 -10.54 34.83 -23.05
C PRO A 2 -9.79 34.40 -21.77
N ASN A 3 -9.62 35.32 -20.83
CA ASN A 3 -8.90 35.10 -19.57
C ASN A 3 -9.56 34.03 -18.69
N LEU A 4 -10.90 33.93 -18.72
CA LEU A 4 -11.65 32.94 -17.95
C LEU A 4 -11.43 31.52 -18.51
N ARG A 5 -11.38 31.37 -19.84
CA ARG A 5 -11.12 30.08 -20.49
C ARG A 5 -9.70 29.60 -20.24
N PHE A 6 -8.74 30.52 -20.28
CA PHE A 6 -7.34 30.22 -19.97
C PHE A 6 -7.16 29.77 -18.51
N PHE A 7 -7.86 30.42 -17.58
CA PHE A 7 -7.86 30.03 -16.16
C PHE A 7 -8.37 28.59 -15.92
N PHE A 8 -9.48 28.19 -16.56
CA PHE A 8 -10.00 26.81 -16.44
C PHE A 8 -9.06 25.75 -17.03
N LEU A 9 -8.37 26.07 -18.13
CA LEU A 9 -7.38 25.17 -18.73
C LEU A 9 -6.20 24.91 -17.80
N VAL A 10 -5.64 25.96 -17.18
CA VAL A 10 -4.50 25.83 -16.26
C VAL A 10 -4.87 25.05 -14.99
N PHE A 11 -6.08 25.22 -14.46
CA PHE A 11 -6.54 24.51 -13.26
C PHE A 11 -6.75 23.01 -13.47
N SER A 12 -7.08 22.60 -14.70
CA SER A 12 -7.31 21.19 -15.04
C SER A 12 -6.01 20.37 -15.11
N ILE A 13 -4.87 21.02 -15.36
CA ILE A 13 -3.55 20.36 -15.47
C ILE A 13 -2.90 20.14 -14.10
N THR A 14 -3.41 20.81 -13.06
CA THR A 14 -2.84 20.75 -11.69
C THR A 14 -3.57 19.77 -10.78
N VAL A 15 -4.55 19.02 -11.29
CA VAL A 15 -5.30 18.08 -10.46
C VAL A 15 -4.46 16.83 -10.20
N SER A 16 -3.85 16.77 -9.01
CA SER A 16 -3.23 15.55 -8.49
C SER A 16 -4.31 14.70 -7.81
N SER A 17 -4.44 13.44 -8.21
CA SER A 17 -5.26 12.47 -7.49
C SER A 17 -4.42 11.79 -6.42
N GLN A 18 -4.96 11.67 -5.21
CA GLN A 18 -4.33 10.91 -4.13
C GLN A 18 -4.87 9.48 -4.15
N ASN A 19 -3.99 8.48 -4.04
CA ASN A 19 -4.43 7.12 -3.76
C ASN A 19 -5.01 7.09 -2.34
N LEU A 20 -6.32 6.89 -2.22
CA LEU A 20 -7.04 6.83 -0.94
C LEU A 20 -7.09 5.41 -0.35
N VAL A 21 -6.45 4.44 -1.01
CA VAL A 21 -6.28 3.09 -0.45
C VAL A 21 -5.38 3.20 0.77
N LEU A 22 -5.90 2.77 1.92
CA LEU A 22 -5.14 2.73 3.15
C LEU A 22 -4.00 1.71 3.03
N ASN A 23 -2.82 2.06 3.54
CA ASN A 23 -1.64 1.20 3.55
C ASN A 23 -1.36 0.52 2.17
N PRO A 24 -1.24 1.27 1.07
CA PRO A 24 -1.15 0.70 -0.27
C PRO A 24 0.20 -0.01 -0.53
N SER A 25 1.20 0.21 0.34
CA SER A 25 2.51 -0.43 0.29
C SER A 25 2.64 -1.64 1.20
N PHE A 26 1.63 -1.93 2.04
CA PHE A 26 1.65 -3.01 3.05
C PHE A 26 2.71 -2.85 4.16
N GLU A 27 3.38 -1.71 4.25
CA GLU A 27 4.44 -1.45 5.23
C GLU A 27 3.88 -1.20 6.64
N GLU A 28 2.61 -0.81 6.75
CA GLU A 28 1.95 -0.71 8.05
C GLU A 28 1.44 -2.09 8.47
N ALA A 29 2.12 -2.68 9.46
CA ALA A 29 1.77 -3.98 10.03
C ALA A 29 1.44 -3.84 11.52
N ARG A 30 0.43 -4.58 11.97
CA ARG A 30 0.04 -4.74 13.37
C ARG A 30 1.13 -5.46 14.18
N ARG A 31 1.80 -6.41 13.53
CA ARG A 31 2.89 -7.23 14.10
C ARG A 31 3.85 -7.61 13.00
N CYS A 32 5.07 -7.93 13.40
CA CYS A 32 6.06 -8.42 12.48
C CYS A 32 5.68 -9.83 11.99
N THR A 33 5.77 -10.08 10.67
CA THR A 33 5.43 -11.39 10.13
C THR A 33 6.52 -12.39 10.45
N GLU A 34 6.15 -13.50 11.09
CA GLU A 34 7.09 -14.58 11.44
C GLU A 34 6.97 -15.82 10.54
N LEU A 35 5.85 -15.95 9.80
CA LEU A 35 5.48 -17.12 9.02
C LEU A 35 4.85 -16.71 7.68
N VAL A 36 5.13 -17.51 6.66
CA VAL A 36 4.48 -17.49 5.34
C VAL A 36 2.95 -17.64 5.51
N GLY A 37 2.16 -16.91 4.72
CA GLY A 37 0.70 -16.97 4.77
C GLY A 37 0.02 -16.22 5.93
N ASN A 38 0.72 -15.42 6.72
CA ASN A 38 0.14 -14.62 7.82
C ASN A 38 -0.20 -13.17 7.43
N PHE A 39 -0.44 -12.91 6.14
CA PHE A 39 -0.73 -11.56 5.64
C PHE A 39 -1.91 -10.90 6.36
N ASP A 40 -3.11 -11.50 6.37
CA ASP A 40 -4.33 -10.85 6.89
C ASP A 40 -4.30 -10.55 8.40
N ALA A 41 -3.60 -11.38 9.15
CA ALA A 41 -3.44 -11.27 10.58
C ALA A 41 -2.51 -10.11 10.94
N ASN A 42 -1.48 -9.88 10.10
CA ASN A 42 -0.38 -8.98 10.40
C ASN A 42 -0.47 -7.63 9.70
N VAL A 43 -1.02 -7.55 8.49
CA VAL A 43 -1.16 -6.28 7.76
C VAL A 43 -2.24 -5.38 8.36
N SER A 44 -2.03 -4.07 8.37
CA SER A 44 -3.06 -3.10 8.75
C SER A 44 -3.95 -2.75 7.55
N PHE A 45 -5.26 -2.66 7.78
CA PHE A 45 -6.30 -2.22 6.81
C PHE A 45 -6.59 -3.13 5.61
N TRP A 46 -5.91 -4.27 5.50
CA TRP A 46 -6.16 -5.26 4.46
C TRP A 46 -6.68 -6.57 5.05
N SER A 47 -7.29 -7.39 4.19
CA SER A 47 -7.75 -8.75 4.51
C SER A 47 -7.52 -9.66 3.31
N SER A 48 -7.42 -10.97 3.54
CA SER A 48 -7.42 -11.95 2.46
C SER A 48 -8.82 -12.54 2.29
N PRO A 49 -9.38 -12.59 1.07
CA PRO A 49 -10.71 -13.16 0.84
C PRO A 49 -10.74 -14.69 0.93
N THR A 50 -9.56 -15.35 0.92
CA THR A 50 -9.44 -16.81 0.96
C THR A 50 -8.32 -17.22 1.91
N TYR A 51 -8.27 -18.51 2.26
CA TYR A 51 -7.15 -19.11 2.98
C TYR A 51 -5.91 -19.35 2.10
N GLY A 52 -5.82 -18.71 0.93
CA GLY A 52 -4.61 -18.70 0.13
C GLY A 52 -3.43 -18.11 0.91
N SER A 53 -2.23 -18.61 0.66
CA SER A 53 -1.01 -18.18 1.35
C SER A 53 -0.47 -16.88 0.73
N THR A 54 -1.13 -15.77 1.01
CA THR A 54 -0.56 -14.44 0.70
C THR A 54 0.55 -14.16 1.71
N ASP A 55 1.72 -13.77 1.20
CA ASP A 55 2.90 -13.51 2.01
C ASP A 55 3.07 -12.01 2.28
N LEU A 56 3.57 -11.72 3.49
CA LEU A 56 3.97 -10.38 3.90
C LEU A 56 5.42 -10.43 4.35
N PHE A 57 6.27 -9.64 3.70
CA PHE A 57 7.67 -9.48 4.06
C PHE A 57 7.86 -8.16 4.79
N ASN A 58 8.53 -8.19 5.93
CA ASN A 58 8.76 -6.99 6.74
C ASN A 58 10.23 -6.90 7.16
N SER A 59 10.75 -5.68 7.23
CA SER A 59 12.13 -5.40 7.68
C SER A 59 12.44 -5.84 9.11
N CYS A 60 11.41 -5.92 9.96
CA CYS A 60 11.56 -6.38 11.35
C CYS A 60 11.64 -7.91 11.47
N SER A 61 11.40 -8.67 10.39
CA SER A 61 11.41 -10.13 10.45
C SER A 61 12.81 -10.66 10.26
N GLU A 62 13.27 -11.46 11.21
CA GLU A 62 14.58 -12.13 11.18
C GLU A 62 14.49 -13.58 10.65
N ARG A 63 13.29 -14.02 10.25
CA ARG A 63 13.01 -15.40 9.78
C ARG A 63 12.74 -15.44 8.27
N GLU A 64 11.98 -16.44 7.82
CA GLU A 64 11.63 -16.73 6.43
C GLU A 64 10.91 -15.57 5.72
N THR A 65 10.29 -14.66 6.47
CA THR A 65 9.54 -13.49 5.97
C THR A 65 10.32 -12.17 6.11
N GLY A 66 11.64 -12.23 6.28
CA GLY A 66 12.53 -11.07 6.21
C GLY A 66 12.71 -10.55 4.76
N ILE A 67 13.19 -9.32 4.61
CA ILE A 67 13.45 -8.75 3.28
C ILE A 67 14.54 -9.57 2.56
N PRO A 68 14.29 -10.10 1.35
CA PRO A 68 15.26 -10.87 0.60
C PRO A 68 16.42 -10.01 0.10
N TYR A 69 17.64 -10.57 0.14
CA TYR A 69 18.84 -9.97 -0.44
C TYR A 69 19.02 -10.49 -1.88
N ASN A 70 19.09 -9.58 -2.86
CA ASN A 70 19.34 -9.88 -4.28
C ASN A 70 20.81 -9.71 -4.66
#